data_AF-A0A1C3EDV3-F1
#
_entry.id   AF-A0A1C3EDV3-F1
#
_cell.length_a   1.000
_cell.length_b   1.000
_cell.length_c   1.000
_cell.angle_alpha   90.00
_cell.angle_beta   90.00
_cell.angle_gamma   90.00
#
_symmetry.space_group_name_H-M   'P 1'
#
loop_
_entity.id
_entity.type
_entity.pdbx_description
1 polymer ?
#
loop_
_entity_poly.entity_id
_entity_poly.type
_entity_poly.pdbx_seq_one_letter_code
_entity_poly.pdbx_strand_id
1 'polypeptide(L)'
;MVTAELDQPADYLNRPALTLTQWGRVFVFLILLKFLLERCSMLLFTRSEARQVLAVLRKSGLVNFSRRIQPPITMVQAGSQLRILCATKDCWVVWEREPGSHETRSSTPSEPITRVTVSIELLRECQGPDAEVVTLEVDQDIVKASWSVSGFAVEREFQVFDAPDEQLFPHPREYFSCPPEFLGALRQVMTVRDSASTRYALNCVQLSGSRQQLAGTDSRKLLIHRGIQLPWPEDLLVQGTDLLEAPELQRVKTVRMGRTETDLVLQLGHWTVGLKLNTESRYPPVDRVVPSLSEETTRLELHPLDATRLEELLHRMLETCSSRSPTMHQPLTVDLTGDVPIVRCRTNHSPRATEIRLSRSSRHGQPGKVCLETRFLVSALEMGFQQLAFHKSDSPVRLDQHQRVYILMPLDPDSLIPPGDDHVITTGPEPADVDRAPVFDQAQGLPIRRAELAIA
;
A
#
# COMPACT_ATOMS: atom_id res chain seq x y z
N MET A 1 -85.34 15.65 -36.22
CA MET A 1 -86.12 16.71 -36.90
C MET A 1 -85.56 18.04 -36.43
N VAL A 2 -85.23 18.90 -37.39
CA VAL A 2 -84.92 20.34 -37.28
C VAL A 2 -83.49 20.73 -36.84
N THR A 3 -82.79 21.16 -37.88
CA THR A 3 -81.60 22.01 -38.06
C THR A 3 -81.55 23.31 -37.24
N ALA A 4 -80.34 23.69 -36.81
CA ALA A 4 -79.82 25.07 -36.66
C ALA A 4 -78.38 24.97 -36.09
N GLU A 5 -77.40 25.84 -36.34
CA GLU A 5 -77.07 26.81 -37.38
C GLU A 5 -75.54 26.98 -37.25
N LEU A 6 -74.84 27.21 -38.36
CA LEU A 6 -73.40 27.52 -38.38
C LEU A 6 -73.19 28.97 -37.95
N ASP A 7 -72.28 29.22 -37.01
CA ASP A 7 -71.59 30.51 -36.92
C ASP A 7 -70.13 30.36 -36.43
N GLN A 8 -69.30 31.27 -36.89
CA GLN A 8 -67.84 31.18 -37.11
C GLN A 8 -66.94 31.23 -35.85
N PRO A 9 -65.67 30.76 -35.91
CA PRO A 9 -64.59 31.25 -35.06
C PRO A 9 -63.68 32.22 -35.83
N ALA A 10 -63.66 33.48 -35.42
CA ALA A 10 -62.61 34.45 -35.77
C ALA A 10 -61.61 34.60 -34.61
N ASP A 11 -60.39 35.01 -34.95
CA ASP A 11 -59.27 35.38 -34.06
C ASP A 11 -58.32 34.28 -33.56
N TYR A 12 -57.55 33.68 -34.49
CA TYR A 12 -56.23 33.10 -34.18
C TYR A 12 -55.23 33.20 -35.36
N LEU A 13 -55.16 34.35 -36.04
CA LEU A 13 -54.08 34.60 -37.02
C LEU A 13 -53.59 36.04 -36.94
N ASN A 14 -52.89 36.37 -35.86
CA ASN A 14 -52.01 37.54 -35.82
C ASN A 14 -50.75 37.22 -35.01
N ARG A 15 -49.91 36.33 -35.55
CA ARG A 15 -48.50 36.28 -35.18
C ARG A 15 -47.71 36.99 -36.30
N PRO A 16 -46.87 37.99 -35.97
CA PRO A 16 -46.07 38.64 -36.99
C PRO A 16 -45.14 37.60 -37.63
N ALA A 17 -45.26 37.43 -38.94
CA ALA A 17 -44.34 36.62 -39.72
C ALA A 17 -42.93 37.21 -39.57
N LEU A 18 -42.02 36.44 -38.98
CA LEU A 18 -40.60 36.79 -38.92
C LEU A 18 -40.11 37.03 -40.36
N THR A 19 -39.47 38.18 -40.59
CA THR A 19 -38.97 38.54 -41.92
C THR A 19 -37.85 37.58 -42.36
N LEU A 20 -37.60 37.44 -43.66
CA LEU A 20 -36.59 36.54 -44.22
C LEU A 20 -35.19 36.71 -43.57
N THR A 21 -34.89 37.94 -43.12
CA THR A 21 -33.67 38.32 -42.39
C THR A 21 -33.62 37.81 -40.95
N GLN A 22 -34.78 37.68 -40.28
CA GLN A 22 -34.87 37.08 -38.94
C GLN A 22 -34.74 35.57 -38.99
N TRP A 23 -35.32 34.90 -40.00
CA TRP A 23 -35.07 33.48 -40.25
C TRP A 23 -33.61 33.19 -40.59
N GLY A 24 -32.97 34.04 -41.41
CA GLY A 24 -31.53 33.93 -41.69
C GLY A 24 -30.66 34.04 -40.44
N ARG A 25 -30.99 34.93 -39.50
CA ARG A 25 -30.26 35.05 -38.21
C ARG A 25 -30.50 33.87 -37.27
N VAL A 26 -31.74 33.36 -37.19
CA VAL A 26 -32.06 32.15 -36.41
C VAL A 26 -31.41 30.91 -37.02
N PHE A 27 -31.34 30.82 -38.34
CA PHE A 27 -30.69 29.71 -39.05
C PHE A 27 -29.16 29.75 -38.91
N VAL A 28 -28.54 30.93 -39.00
CA VAL A 28 -27.10 31.11 -38.71
C VAL A 28 -26.80 30.86 -37.23
N PHE A 29 -27.68 31.28 -36.31
CA PHE A 29 -27.54 30.99 -34.89
C PHE A 29 -27.68 29.50 -34.58
N LEU A 30 -28.64 28.80 -35.21
CA LEU A 30 -28.79 27.34 -35.07
C LEU A 30 -27.64 26.57 -35.73
N ILE A 31 -27.09 27.06 -36.85
CA ILE A 31 -25.89 26.48 -37.47
C ILE A 31 -24.67 26.72 -36.58
N LEU A 32 -24.49 27.92 -36.02
CA LEU A 32 -23.40 28.24 -35.09
C LEU A 32 -23.54 27.47 -33.78
N LEU A 33 -24.75 27.33 -33.24
CA LEU A 33 -25.04 26.54 -32.05
C LEU A 33 -24.79 25.05 -32.32
N LYS A 34 -25.17 24.55 -33.51
CA LYS A 34 -24.84 23.20 -33.95
C LYS A 34 -23.33 23.02 -34.18
N PHE A 35 -22.62 24.03 -34.71
CA PHE A 35 -21.16 24.03 -34.87
C PHE A 35 -20.41 24.13 -33.52
N LEU A 36 -20.97 24.83 -32.55
CA LEU A 36 -20.47 24.94 -31.18
C LEU A 36 -20.72 23.64 -30.40
N LEU A 37 -21.91 23.04 -30.55
CA LEU A 37 -22.27 21.75 -29.96
C LEU A 37 -21.57 20.57 -30.64
N GLU A 38 -21.19 20.68 -31.92
CA GLU A 38 -20.43 19.64 -32.64
C GLU A 38 -18.91 19.69 -32.38
N ARG A 39 -18.40 20.71 -31.66
CA ARG A 39 -16.95 20.87 -31.39
C ARG A 39 -16.53 20.69 -29.94
N CYS A 40 -17.40 20.99 -28.97
CA CYS A 40 -17.07 20.81 -27.56
C CYS A 40 -17.40 19.39 -27.11
N SER A 41 -16.37 18.58 -26.92
CA SER A 41 -16.54 17.26 -26.33
C SER A 41 -16.63 17.41 -24.81
N MET A 42 -17.64 16.80 -24.19
CA MET A 42 -17.90 16.93 -22.76
C MET A 42 -17.51 15.66 -22.01
N LEU A 43 -16.75 15.83 -20.93
CA LEU A 43 -16.27 14.77 -20.03
C LEU A 43 -16.82 15.00 -18.61
N LEU A 44 -17.21 13.94 -17.90
CA LEU A 44 -17.84 14.01 -16.59
C LEU A 44 -17.17 13.05 -15.59
N PHE A 45 -16.73 13.59 -14.46
CA PHE A 45 -16.26 12.81 -13.31
C PHE A 45 -16.67 13.45 -11.99
N THR A 46 -16.62 12.71 -10.89
CA THR A 46 -16.97 13.27 -9.58
C THR A 46 -15.74 13.73 -8.82
N ARG A 47 -15.93 14.71 -7.93
CA ARG A 47 -14.87 15.19 -7.02
C ARG A 47 -14.30 14.06 -6.15
N SER A 48 -15.15 13.11 -5.74
CA SER A 48 -14.73 11.91 -5.01
C SER A 48 -13.87 10.95 -5.84
N GLU A 49 -14.16 10.78 -7.14
CA GLU A 49 -13.35 9.99 -8.07
C GLU A 49 -11.96 10.63 -8.23
N ALA A 50 -11.89 11.94 -8.44
CA ALA A 50 -10.60 12.65 -8.50
C ALA A 50 -9.78 12.48 -7.23
N ARG A 51 -10.41 12.51 -6.05
CA ARG A 51 -9.73 12.26 -4.78
C ARG A 51 -9.16 10.84 -4.70
N GLN A 52 -9.97 9.83 -5.04
CA GLN A 52 -9.55 8.43 -5.03
C GLN A 52 -8.39 8.18 -5.99
N VAL A 53 -8.50 8.72 -7.21
CA VAL A 53 -7.45 8.54 -8.21
C VAL A 53 -6.16 9.21 -7.76
N LEU A 54 -6.25 10.44 -7.26
CA LEU A 54 -5.08 11.19 -6.83
C LEU A 54 -4.38 10.58 -5.61
N ALA A 55 -5.12 9.91 -4.71
CA ALA A 55 -4.54 9.21 -3.58
C ALA A 55 -3.57 8.09 -4.01
N VAL A 56 -3.97 7.30 -5.01
CA VAL A 56 -3.15 6.23 -5.58
C VAL A 56 -1.96 6.80 -6.36
N LEU A 57 -2.18 7.83 -7.18
CA LEU A 57 -1.12 8.46 -7.98
C LEU A 57 -0.05 9.16 -7.11
N ARG A 58 -0.41 9.71 -5.95
CA ARG A 58 0.55 10.27 -4.99
C ARG A 58 1.45 9.18 -4.40
N LYS A 59 0.86 8.03 -4.04
CA LYS A 59 1.59 6.94 -3.37
C LYS A 59 2.56 6.22 -4.29
N SER A 60 2.27 6.12 -5.57
CA SER A 60 3.16 5.52 -6.56
C SER A 60 4.37 6.38 -6.94
N GLY A 61 4.49 7.60 -6.39
CA GLY A 61 5.51 8.55 -6.82
C GLY A 61 5.33 9.04 -8.26
N LEU A 62 4.20 8.67 -8.91
CA LEU A 62 3.76 9.22 -10.19
C LEU A 62 3.50 10.72 -10.03
N VAL A 63 2.93 11.13 -8.88
CA VAL A 63 2.62 12.53 -8.60
C VAL A 63 3.33 12.99 -7.33
N ASN A 64 4.22 13.97 -7.50
CA ASN A 64 4.83 14.69 -6.39
C ASN A 64 4.84 16.17 -6.73
N PHE A 65 3.86 16.92 -6.20
CA PHE A 65 3.65 18.35 -6.50
C PHE A 65 4.84 19.26 -6.18
N SER A 66 5.88 18.78 -5.50
CA SER A 66 7.14 19.51 -5.33
C SER A 66 8.09 19.37 -6.53
N ARG A 67 7.85 18.42 -7.45
CA ARG A 67 8.61 18.26 -8.70
C ARG A 67 8.08 19.23 -9.76
N ARG A 68 9.00 19.80 -10.55
CA ARG A 68 8.66 20.73 -11.64
C ARG A 68 7.83 20.10 -12.76
N ILE A 69 7.98 18.80 -12.99
CA ILE A 69 7.30 18.08 -14.09
C ILE A 69 6.57 16.89 -13.48
N GLN A 70 5.26 16.84 -13.71
CA GLN A 70 4.40 15.70 -13.41
C GLN A 70 4.05 14.98 -14.71
N PRO A 71 3.87 13.65 -14.70
CA PRO A 71 3.23 12.98 -15.82
C PRO A 71 1.81 13.54 -15.98
N PRO A 72 1.36 13.84 -17.22
CA PRO A 72 -0.02 14.20 -17.45
C PRO A 72 -0.92 12.98 -17.22
N ILE A 73 -2.22 13.25 -17.08
CA ILE A 73 -3.25 12.21 -17.07
C ILE A 73 -4.03 12.24 -18.37
N THR A 74 -4.44 11.07 -18.84
CA THR A 74 -5.36 10.95 -19.96
C THR A 74 -6.71 10.46 -19.45
N MET A 75 -7.76 11.18 -19.80
CA MET A 75 -9.14 10.81 -19.50
C MET A 75 -9.82 10.36 -20.79
N VAL A 76 -10.44 9.18 -20.76
CA VAL A 76 -11.19 8.62 -21.88
C VAL A 76 -12.58 8.29 -21.40
N GLN A 77 -13.60 8.91 -21.99
CA GLN A 77 -15.00 8.62 -21.67
C GLN A 77 -15.75 8.15 -22.91
N ALA A 78 -16.45 7.03 -22.76
CA ALA A 78 -17.39 6.49 -23.73
C ALA A 78 -18.70 6.21 -22.98
N GLY A 79 -19.68 7.10 -23.16
CA GLY A 79 -20.93 7.03 -22.39
C GLY A 79 -20.71 7.25 -20.90
N SER A 80 -21.19 6.30 -20.09
CA SER A 80 -21.01 6.29 -18.64
C SER A 80 -19.61 5.80 -18.21
N GLN A 81 -18.90 5.08 -19.08
CA GLN A 81 -17.58 4.53 -18.79
C GLN A 81 -16.53 5.62 -18.82
N LEU A 82 -15.79 5.76 -17.73
CA LEU A 82 -14.66 6.67 -17.61
C LEU A 82 -13.40 5.88 -17.27
N ARG A 83 -12.33 6.13 -18.02
CA ARG A 83 -10.98 5.64 -17.74
C ARG A 83 -10.05 6.82 -17.48
N ILE A 84 -9.25 6.73 -16.43
CA ILE A 84 -8.19 7.70 -16.13
C ILE A 84 -6.86 6.97 -16.14
N LEU A 85 -5.97 7.38 -17.04
CA LEU A 85 -4.68 6.74 -17.29
C LEU A 85 -3.54 7.67 -16.87
N CYS A 86 -2.50 7.09 -16.25
CA CYS A 86 -1.27 7.80 -15.92
C CYS A 86 -0.10 6.83 -16.02
N ALA A 87 1.02 7.27 -16.60
CA ALA A 87 2.20 6.44 -16.77
C ALA A 87 3.49 7.18 -16.38
N THR A 88 4.47 6.41 -15.92
CA THR A 88 5.88 6.80 -15.85
C THR A 88 6.73 5.72 -16.50
N LYS A 89 8.04 5.93 -16.52
CA LYS A 89 9.01 4.94 -16.98
C LYS A 89 8.99 3.62 -16.19
N ASP A 90 8.54 3.63 -14.93
CA ASP A 90 8.67 2.48 -14.02
C ASP A 90 7.34 1.72 -13.83
N CYS A 91 6.21 2.41 -13.97
CA CYS A 91 4.89 1.82 -13.88
C CYS A 91 3.82 2.68 -14.56
N TRP A 92 2.66 2.08 -14.83
CA TRP A 92 1.46 2.77 -15.29
C TRP A 92 0.24 2.28 -14.53
N VAL A 93 -0.78 3.14 -14.48
CA VAL A 93 -2.06 2.83 -13.86
C VAL A 93 -3.20 3.28 -14.76
N VAL A 94 -4.28 2.51 -14.72
CA VAL A 94 -5.57 2.80 -15.31
C VAL A 94 -6.60 2.63 -14.21
N TRP A 95 -7.38 3.68 -13.95
CA TRP A 95 -8.58 3.59 -13.13
C TRP A 95 -9.79 3.54 -14.05
N GLU A 96 -10.75 2.68 -13.74
CA GLU A 96 -11.97 2.49 -14.52
C GLU A 96 -13.22 2.59 -13.64
N ARG A 97 -14.17 3.42 -14.06
CA ARG A 97 -15.49 3.50 -13.43
C ARG A 97 -16.28 2.22 -13.75
N GLU A 98 -16.88 1.62 -12.73
CA GLU A 98 -17.85 0.53 -12.95
C GLU A 98 -19.04 1.04 -13.76
N PRO A 99 -19.48 0.32 -14.80
CA PRO A 99 -20.73 0.64 -15.47
C PRO A 99 -21.87 0.53 -14.44
N GLY A 100 -22.66 1.58 -14.31
CA GLY A 100 -23.72 1.63 -13.31
C GLY A 100 -24.69 0.45 -13.47
N SER A 101 -25.08 -0.17 -12.34
CA SER A 101 -26.01 -1.31 -12.27
C SER A 101 -27.41 -1.05 -12.85
N HIS A 102 -27.68 0.17 -13.35
CA HIS A 102 -28.93 0.56 -13.99
C HIS A 102 -28.87 0.61 -15.53
N GLU A 103 -27.76 0.27 -16.17
CA GLU A 103 -27.66 0.22 -17.64
C GLU A 103 -28.06 -1.16 -18.19
N THR A 104 -29.31 -1.55 -18.00
CA THR A 104 -30.01 -2.50 -18.89
C THR A 104 -30.59 -1.74 -20.09
N ARG A 105 -29.76 -0.99 -20.82
CA ARG A 105 -30.12 -0.49 -22.15
C ARG A 105 -28.92 -0.60 -23.06
N SER A 106 -28.95 -1.66 -23.88
CA SER A 106 -28.50 -1.67 -25.27
C SER A 106 -27.35 -0.69 -25.56
N SER A 107 -26.12 -1.16 -25.37
CA SER A 107 -24.93 -0.58 -25.99
C SER A 107 -25.13 -0.50 -27.51
N THR A 108 -25.64 0.64 -27.99
CA THR A 108 -25.50 1.02 -29.39
C THR A 108 -24.05 1.43 -29.64
N PRO A 109 -23.39 1.02 -30.74
CA PRO A 109 -21.94 1.19 -30.94
C PRO A 109 -21.49 2.64 -31.28
N SER A 110 -22.26 3.67 -30.96
CA SER A 110 -22.08 5.01 -31.57
C SER A 110 -22.00 6.18 -30.59
N GLU A 111 -21.78 5.95 -29.29
CA GLU A 111 -21.52 7.08 -28.39
C GLU A 111 -20.12 7.66 -28.67
N PRO A 112 -20.00 9.00 -28.81
CA PRO A 112 -18.73 9.63 -29.13
C PRO A 112 -17.74 9.41 -27.98
N ILE A 113 -16.58 8.83 -28.29
CA ILE A 113 -15.48 8.69 -27.35
C ILE A 113 -14.82 10.06 -27.20
N THR A 114 -14.86 10.61 -25.99
CA THR A 114 -14.11 11.82 -25.66
C THR A 114 -12.79 11.44 -25.01
N ARG A 115 -11.67 11.94 -25.54
CA ARG A 115 -10.34 11.74 -24.99
C ARG A 115 -9.65 13.08 -24.80
N VAL A 116 -9.05 13.28 -23.63
CA VAL A 116 -8.24 14.47 -23.36
C VAL A 116 -7.07 14.15 -22.45
N THR A 117 -5.93 14.81 -22.67
CA THR A 117 -4.75 14.67 -21.83
C THR A 117 -4.43 16.02 -21.21
N VAL A 118 -4.30 16.06 -19.89
CA VAL A 118 -4.21 17.29 -19.09
C VAL A 118 -3.21 17.13 -17.95
N SER A 119 -2.82 18.25 -17.33
CA SER A 119 -2.02 18.23 -16.11
C SER A 119 -2.78 17.55 -14.97
N ILE A 120 -2.05 16.82 -14.13
CA ILE A 120 -2.59 16.25 -12.89
C ILE A 120 -3.20 17.29 -11.94
N GLU A 121 -2.82 18.56 -12.09
CA GLU A 121 -3.40 19.68 -11.33
C GLU A 121 -4.93 19.74 -11.45
N LEU A 122 -5.49 19.26 -12.57
CA LEU A 122 -6.94 19.15 -12.74
C LEU A 122 -7.58 18.30 -11.62
N LEU A 123 -7.04 17.11 -11.34
CA LEU A 123 -7.56 16.27 -10.24
C LEU A 123 -7.30 16.90 -8.87
N ARG A 124 -6.20 17.64 -8.71
CA ARG A 124 -5.85 18.31 -7.44
C ARG A 124 -6.80 19.44 -7.09
N GLU A 125 -7.19 20.25 -8.07
CA GLU A 125 -8.11 21.37 -7.90
C GLU A 125 -9.56 20.87 -7.72
N CYS A 126 -9.93 19.81 -8.46
CA CYS A 126 -11.31 19.32 -8.46
C CYS A 126 -11.63 18.35 -7.30
N GLN A 127 -10.64 17.69 -6.69
CA GLN A 127 -10.89 16.66 -5.67
C GLN A 127 -11.75 17.17 -4.50
N GLY A 128 -12.59 16.28 -3.96
CA GLY A 128 -13.49 16.56 -2.85
C GLY A 128 -14.00 15.27 -2.20
N PRO A 129 -14.58 15.34 -0.99
CA PRO A 129 -15.19 14.18 -0.34
C PRO A 129 -16.56 13.80 -0.94
N ASP A 130 -17.17 14.70 -1.69
CA ASP A 130 -18.50 14.63 -2.28
C ASP A 130 -18.52 14.00 -3.67
N ALA A 131 -19.65 13.39 -4.03
CA ALA A 131 -19.90 12.83 -5.36
C ALA A 131 -20.39 13.89 -6.37
N GLU A 132 -20.09 15.16 -6.10
CA GLU A 132 -20.48 16.25 -6.99
C GLU A 132 -19.76 16.13 -8.34
N VAL A 133 -20.50 16.39 -9.42
CA VAL A 133 -20.01 16.24 -10.79
C VAL A 133 -19.17 17.45 -11.19
N VAL A 134 -18.02 17.15 -11.76
CA VAL A 134 -17.13 18.07 -12.47
C VAL A 134 -17.36 17.86 -13.95
N THR A 135 -17.67 18.95 -14.65
CA THR A 135 -17.86 18.97 -16.10
C THR A 135 -16.62 19.52 -16.76
N LEU A 136 -16.09 18.79 -17.74
CA LEU A 136 -14.99 19.22 -18.59
C LEU A 136 -15.53 19.55 -19.98
N GLU A 137 -15.38 20.79 -20.41
CA GLU A 137 -15.58 21.22 -21.79
C GLU A 137 -14.21 21.21 -22.48
N VAL A 138 -14.04 20.30 -23.44
CA VAL A 138 -12.78 20.11 -24.15
C VAL A 138 -12.82 20.88 -25.47
N ASP A 139 -11.91 21.85 -25.58
CA ASP A 139 -11.53 22.50 -26.84
C ASP A 139 -10.14 22.00 -27.29
N GLN A 140 -9.66 22.45 -28.45
CA GLN A 140 -8.41 21.98 -29.07
C GLN A 140 -7.19 22.13 -28.15
N ASP A 141 -7.05 23.29 -27.51
CA ASP A 141 -5.86 23.62 -26.72
C ASP A 141 -6.15 23.72 -25.21
N ILE A 142 -7.42 23.88 -24.82
CA ILE A 142 -7.82 24.19 -23.45
C ILE A 142 -8.98 23.29 -23.01
N VAL A 143 -8.91 22.83 -21.77
CA VAL A 143 -10.03 22.20 -21.05
C VAL A 143 -10.56 23.16 -20.01
N LYS A 144 -11.85 23.49 -20.09
CA LYS A 144 -12.54 24.23 -19.04
C LYS A 144 -13.24 23.25 -18.09
N ALA A 145 -12.78 23.22 -16.84
CA ALA A 145 -13.40 22.43 -15.77
C ALA A 145 -14.34 23.29 -14.93
N SER A 146 -15.56 22.80 -14.69
CA SER A 146 -16.58 23.51 -13.93
C SER A 146 -17.23 22.60 -12.88
N TRP A 147 -17.38 23.08 -11.66
CA TRP A 147 -18.05 22.37 -10.54
C TRP A 147 -18.56 23.40 -9.51
N SER A 148 -19.21 22.95 -8.44
CA SER A 148 -19.56 23.80 -7.31
C SER A 148 -18.86 23.36 -6.01
N VAL A 149 -18.70 24.31 -5.10
CA VAL A 149 -18.18 24.06 -3.74
C VAL A 149 -19.05 24.83 -2.78
N SER A 150 -19.78 24.12 -1.91
CA SER A 150 -20.70 24.76 -0.96
C SER A 150 -21.72 25.70 -1.63
N GLY A 151 -22.19 25.34 -2.82
CA GLY A 151 -23.15 26.13 -3.61
C GLY A 151 -22.54 27.23 -4.47
N PHE A 152 -21.23 27.46 -4.42
CA PHE A 152 -20.55 28.43 -5.28
C PHE A 152 -19.99 27.77 -6.54
N ALA A 153 -20.32 28.29 -7.72
CA ALA A 153 -19.75 27.83 -8.97
C ALA A 153 -18.25 28.18 -9.06
N VAL A 154 -17.45 27.21 -9.46
CA VAL A 154 -16.01 27.31 -9.66
C VAL A 154 -15.68 26.86 -11.07
N GLU A 155 -14.84 27.65 -11.75
CA GLU A 155 -14.32 27.32 -13.08
C GLU A 155 -12.79 27.41 -13.06
N ARG A 156 -12.13 26.51 -13.81
CA ARG A 156 -10.69 26.49 -14.03
C ARG A 156 -10.39 26.08 -15.47
N GLU A 157 -9.31 26.60 -16.01
CA GLU A 157 -8.81 26.25 -17.34
C GLU A 157 -7.49 25.50 -17.22
N PHE A 158 -7.32 24.49 -18.06
CA PHE A 158 -6.12 23.65 -18.11
C PHE A 158 -5.66 23.48 -19.56
N GLN A 159 -4.35 23.48 -19.77
CA GLN A 159 -3.77 23.20 -21.08
C GLN A 159 -3.95 21.73 -21.47
N VAL A 160 -4.33 21.49 -22.72
CA VAL A 160 -4.34 20.16 -23.34
C VAL A 160 -2.92 19.78 -23.77
N PHE A 161 -2.53 18.54 -23.50
CA PHE A 161 -1.29 17.93 -23.96
C PHE A 161 -1.57 16.87 -25.02
N ASP A 162 -0.55 16.49 -25.77
CA ASP A 162 -0.61 15.35 -26.67
C ASP A 162 -0.93 14.07 -25.90
N ALA A 163 -1.77 13.23 -26.50
CA ALA A 163 -2.09 11.93 -25.93
C ALA A 163 -0.83 11.05 -25.89
N PRO A 164 -0.61 10.31 -24.79
CA PRO A 164 0.46 9.33 -24.72
C PRO A 164 0.21 8.20 -25.74
N ASP A 165 1.30 7.61 -26.22
CA ASP A 165 1.26 6.41 -27.07
C ASP A 165 0.47 5.30 -26.37
N GLU A 166 -0.47 4.67 -27.08
CA GLU A 166 -1.29 3.58 -26.55
C GLU A 166 -0.44 2.36 -26.17
N GLN A 167 0.73 2.18 -26.78
CA GLN A 167 1.69 1.13 -26.41
C GLN A 167 2.21 1.26 -24.97
N LEU A 168 2.05 2.42 -24.33
CA LEU A 168 2.42 2.60 -22.93
C LEU A 168 1.54 1.80 -21.95
N PHE A 169 0.37 1.32 -22.40
CA PHE A 169 -0.59 0.58 -21.57
C PHE A 169 -0.87 -0.81 -22.16
N PRO A 170 0.13 -1.70 -22.25
CA PRO A 170 -0.05 -3.00 -22.89
C PRO A 170 -0.91 -3.91 -22.01
N HIS A 171 -1.89 -4.57 -22.61
CA HIS A 171 -2.77 -5.52 -21.91
C HIS A 171 -2.33 -6.96 -22.21
N PRO A 172 -2.22 -7.83 -21.20
CA PRO A 172 -1.92 -9.23 -21.41
C PRO A 172 -3.10 -9.93 -22.09
N ARG A 173 -2.80 -10.98 -22.85
CA ARG A 173 -3.84 -11.81 -23.49
C ARG A 173 -4.65 -12.62 -22.49
N GLU A 174 -4.02 -13.00 -21.37
CA GLU A 174 -4.61 -13.86 -20.35
C GLU A 174 -4.35 -13.31 -18.95
N TYR A 175 -5.32 -13.52 -18.07
CA TYR A 175 -5.29 -13.12 -16.67
C TYR A 175 -5.62 -14.31 -15.77
N PHE A 176 -4.75 -14.55 -14.80
CA PHE A 176 -4.85 -15.61 -13.80
C PHE A 176 -5.31 -15.05 -12.46
N SER A 177 -6.15 -15.78 -11.73
CA SER A 177 -6.49 -15.41 -10.35
C SER A 177 -5.27 -15.59 -9.47
N CYS A 178 -5.00 -14.60 -8.62
CA CYS A 178 -3.91 -14.69 -7.64
C CYS A 178 -4.42 -15.34 -6.35
N PRO A 179 -3.55 -16.01 -5.59
CA PRO A 179 -3.91 -16.43 -4.24
C PRO A 179 -4.12 -15.20 -3.33
N PRO A 180 -4.99 -15.28 -2.29
CA PRO A 180 -5.35 -14.12 -1.46
C PRO A 180 -4.17 -13.38 -0.83
N GLU A 181 -3.11 -14.10 -0.50
CA GLU A 181 -1.89 -13.59 0.11
C GLU A 181 -0.94 -12.89 -0.87
N PHE A 182 -1.13 -13.05 -2.19
CA PHE A 182 -0.20 -12.55 -3.21
C PHE A 182 0.06 -11.05 -3.09
N LEU A 183 -1.00 -10.24 -3.00
CA LEU A 183 -0.86 -8.79 -2.97
C LEU A 183 -0.16 -8.32 -1.69
N GLY A 184 -0.48 -8.95 -0.55
CA GLY A 184 0.20 -8.67 0.72
C GLY A 184 1.68 -9.04 0.66
N ALA A 185 2.00 -10.22 0.12
CA ALA A 185 3.38 -10.68 -0.06
C ALA A 185 4.18 -9.76 -1.00
N LEU A 186 3.61 -9.38 -2.15
CA LEU A 186 4.24 -8.49 -3.11
C LEU A 186 4.55 -7.12 -2.49
N ARG A 187 3.59 -6.57 -1.75
CA ARG A 187 3.78 -5.32 -1.00
C ARG A 187 4.91 -5.43 0.00
N GLN A 188 4.93 -6.47 0.81
CA GLN A 188 5.96 -6.66 1.83
C GLN A 188 7.34 -6.80 1.19
N VAL A 189 7.53 -7.60 0.14
CA VAL A 189 8.87 -7.70 -0.49
C VAL A 189 9.30 -6.39 -1.16
N MET A 190 8.35 -5.58 -1.64
CA MET A 190 8.64 -4.27 -2.21
C MET A 190 9.19 -3.29 -1.18
N THR A 191 8.81 -3.34 0.10
CA THR A 191 9.32 -2.40 1.13
C THR A 191 10.79 -2.66 1.50
N VAL A 192 11.31 -3.83 1.14
CA VAL A 192 12.66 -4.29 1.50
C VAL A 192 13.70 -3.93 0.45
N ARG A 193 13.29 -3.35 -0.68
CA ARG A 193 14.15 -3.02 -1.83
C ARG A 193 15.07 -1.83 -1.56
N ASP A 194 16.16 -1.74 -2.33
CA ASP A 194 16.97 -0.52 -2.42
C ASP A 194 16.62 0.25 -3.69
N SER A 195 15.78 1.28 -3.57
CA SER A 195 15.36 2.12 -4.71
C SER A 195 16.50 2.90 -5.36
N ALA A 196 17.62 3.09 -4.66
CA ALA A 196 18.78 3.83 -5.17
C ALA A 196 19.85 2.91 -5.77
N SER A 197 19.72 1.59 -5.62
CA SER A 197 20.73 0.67 -6.12
C SER A 197 20.76 0.62 -7.63
N THR A 198 21.97 0.73 -8.18
CA THR A 198 22.29 0.50 -9.59
C THR A 198 22.90 -0.88 -9.84
N ARG A 199 23.17 -1.66 -8.77
CA ARG A 199 23.78 -2.99 -8.85
C ARG A 199 22.77 -4.08 -8.51
N TYR A 200 22.91 -5.24 -9.15
CA TYR A 200 22.11 -6.45 -8.90
C TYR A 200 20.58 -6.25 -8.95
N ALA A 201 20.10 -5.19 -9.61
CA ALA A 201 18.68 -4.81 -9.66
C ALA A 201 17.99 -4.84 -8.29
N LEU A 202 18.64 -4.37 -7.22
CA LEU A 202 18.02 -4.33 -5.88
C LEU A 202 16.88 -3.31 -5.77
N ASN A 203 16.70 -2.47 -6.79
CA ASN A 203 15.52 -1.63 -6.97
C ASN A 203 14.29 -2.42 -7.50
N CYS A 204 14.48 -3.69 -7.84
CA CYS A 204 13.44 -4.64 -8.24
C CYS A 204 13.16 -5.65 -7.12
N VAL A 205 12.05 -6.36 -7.27
CA VAL A 205 11.75 -7.60 -6.53
C VAL A 205 11.72 -8.78 -7.49
N GLN A 206 12.08 -9.96 -7.02
CA GLN A 206 12.07 -11.18 -7.82
C GLN A 206 10.80 -11.99 -7.55
N LEU A 207 10.09 -12.34 -8.61
CA LEU A 207 9.02 -13.34 -8.61
C LEU A 207 9.58 -14.60 -9.27
N SER A 208 9.92 -15.61 -8.48
CA SER A 208 10.49 -16.85 -9.00
C SER A 208 9.40 -17.88 -9.24
N GLY A 209 9.08 -18.11 -10.51
CA GLY A 209 8.08 -19.09 -10.94
C GLY A 209 8.44 -20.51 -10.54
N SER A 210 9.66 -20.95 -10.85
CA SER A 210 10.13 -22.30 -10.55
C SER A 210 10.14 -22.63 -9.06
N ARG A 211 10.44 -21.65 -8.20
CA ARG A 211 10.48 -21.81 -6.74
C ARG A 211 9.18 -21.43 -6.05
N GLN A 212 8.22 -20.86 -6.79
CA GLN A 212 6.94 -20.40 -6.26
C GLN A 212 7.15 -19.43 -5.08
N GLN A 213 8.01 -18.43 -5.27
CA GLN A 213 8.41 -17.48 -4.22
C GLN A 213 8.59 -16.05 -4.72
N LEU A 214 8.42 -15.10 -3.80
CA LEU A 214 8.68 -13.67 -3.99
C LEU A 214 9.85 -13.28 -3.08
N ALA A 215 10.78 -12.47 -3.58
CA ALA A 215 11.94 -12.01 -2.80
C ALA A 215 12.28 -10.54 -3.04
N GLY A 216 12.66 -9.85 -1.97
CA GLY A 216 13.11 -8.45 -1.97
C GLY A 216 14.29 -8.24 -1.03
N THR A 217 15.30 -7.47 -1.43
CA THR A 217 16.47 -7.16 -0.59
C THR A 217 17.10 -5.81 -0.93
N ASP A 218 17.70 -5.18 0.08
CA ASP A 218 18.50 -3.95 0.00
C ASP A 218 19.98 -4.19 0.39
N SER A 219 20.44 -5.45 0.35
CA SER A 219 21.73 -5.96 0.86
C SER A 219 21.91 -5.99 2.38
N ARG A 220 21.08 -5.28 3.14
CA ARG A 220 21.11 -5.25 4.62
C ARG A 220 19.99 -6.09 5.23
N LYS A 221 18.89 -6.24 4.51
CA LYS A 221 17.77 -7.10 4.84
C LYS A 221 17.26 -7.83 3.59
N LEU A 222 16.68 -9.00 3.79
CA LEU A 222 16.12 -9.84 2.73
C LEU A 222 14.82 -10.47 3.24
N LEU A 223 13.73 -10.30 2.48
CA LEU A 223 12.47 -10.98 2.75
C LEU A 223 12.17 -11.95 1.61
N ILE A 224 11.80 -13.18 1.97
CA ILE A 224 11.35 -14.23 1.05
C ILE A 224 9.96 -14.70 1.50
N HIS A 225 9.00 -14.68 0.59
CA HIS A 225 7.70 -15.36 0.72
C HIS A 225 7.70 -16.59 -0.18
N ARG A 226 7.57 -17.77 0.39
CA ARG A 226 7.45 -19.04 -0.34
C ARG A 226 6.00 -19.47 -0.47
N GLY A 227 5.73 -20.42 -1.35
CA GLY A 227 4.41 -21.03 -1.53
C GLY A 227 3.42 -20.19 -2.34
N ILE A 228 3.86 -19.07 -2.91
CA ILE A 228 3.02 -18.20 -3.73
C ILE A 228 2.93 -18.78 -5.13
N GLN A 229 1.74 -19.23 -5.51
CA GLN A 229 1.49 -19.83 -6.82
C GLN A 229 1.55 -18.79 -7.95
N LEU A 230 2.59 -18.86 -8.76
CA LEU A 230 2.81 -18.09 -9.98
C LEU A 230 2.49 -18.96 -11.20
N PRO A 231 1.78 -18.43 -12.21
CA PRO A 231 1.27 -19.22 -13.33
C PRO A 231 2.33 -19.49 -14.42
N TRP A 232 3.57 -19.06 -14.20
CA TRP A 232 4.70 -19.24 -15.12
C TRP A 232 5.92 -19.79 -14.37
N PRO A 233 6.80 -20.56 -15.04
CA PRO A 233 7.98 -21.15 -14.41
C PRO A 233 9.19 -20.18 -14.36
N GLU A 234 9.21 -19.12 -15.16
CA GLU A 234 10.36 -18.21 -15.23
C GLU A 234 10.46 -17.29 -14.01
N ASP A 235 11.67 -16.79 -13.77
CA ASP A 235 11.90 -15.72 -12.81
C ASP A 235 11.64 -14.37 -13.48
N LEU A 236 10.80 -13.53 -12.87
CA LEU A 236 10.56 -12.16 -13.29
C LEU A 236 11.19 -11.18 -12.31
N LEU A 237 11.86 -10.15 -12.83
CA LEU A 237 12.30 -9.00 -12.03
C LEU A 237 11.34 -7.85 -12.26
N VAL A 238 10.58 -7.53 -11.23
CA VAL A 238 9.54 -6.50 -11.28
C VAL A 238 10.09 -5.22 -10.65
N GLN A 239 10.00 -4.11 -11.38
CA GLN A 239 10.42 -2.80 -10.89
C GLN A 239 9.64 -2.45 -9.62
N GLY A 240 10.35 -2.09 -8.56
CA GLY A 240 9.72 -1.78 -7.29
C GLY A 240 8.97 -0.45 -7.31
N THR A 241 7.84 -0.40 -6.60
CA THR A 241 6.98 0.79 -6.49
C THR A 241 6.31 0.85 -5.12
N ASP A 242 5.96 2.06 -4.66
CA ASP A 242 5.17 2.27 -3.44
C ASP A 242 3.66 2.38 -3.74
N LEU A 243 3.29 2.24 -5.02
CA LEU A 243 1.90 2.27 -5.50
C LEU A 243 0.99 1.37 -4.69
N LEU A 244 1.44 0.14 -4.40
CA LEU A 244 0.64 -0.88 -3.74
C LEU A 244 0.36 -0.56 -2.27
N GLU A 245 1.01 0.46 -1.69
CA GLU A 245 0.69 0.96 -0.35
C GLU A 245 -0.50 1.92 -0.33
N ALA A 246 -1.06 2.30 -1.48
CA ALA A 246 -2.22 3.19 -1.52
C ALA A 246 -3.44 2.55 -0.82
N PRO A 247 -4.10 3.24 0.14
CA PRO A 247 -5.25 2.72 0.90
C PRO A 247 -6.35 2.09 0.04
N GLU A 248 -6.59 2.67 -1.14
CA GLU A 248 -7.55 2.21 -2.14
C GLU A 248 -7.21 0.79 -2.64
N LEU A 249 -5.94 0.51 -2.87
CA LEU A 249 -5.47 -0.80 -3.34
C LEU A 249 -5.39 -1.83 -2.20
N GLN A 250 -5.22 -1.39 -0.95
CA GLN A 250 -5.16 -2.30 0.19
C GLN A 250 -6.49 -3.00 0.51
N ARG A 251 -7.61 -2.41 0.07
CA ARG A 251 -8.96 -2.93 0.33
C ARG A 251 -9.42 -3.96 -0.71
N VAL A 252 -8.63 -4.14 -1.78
CA VAL A 252 -8.94 -5.07 -2.86
C VAL A 252 -8.81 -6.50 -2.35
N LYS A 253 -9.85 -7.31 -2.56
CA LYS A 253 -9.92 -8.72 -2.11
C LYS A 253 -9.56 -9.71 -3.20
N THR A 254 -9.80 -9.35 -4.46
CA THR A 254 -9.57 -10.20 -5.61
C THR A 254 -8.53 -9.55 -6.51
N VAL A 255 -7.49 -10.30 -6.83
CA VAL A 255 -6.40 -9.85 -7.68
C VAL A 255 -6.28 -10.81 -8.84
N ARG A 256 -6.17 -10.28 -10.05
CA ARG A 256 -5.77 -11.06 -11.22
C ARG A 256 -4.45 -10.53 -11.73
N MET A 257 -3.59 -11.43 -12.20
CA MET A 257 -2.30 -11.08 -12.78
C MET A 257 -2.20 -11.63 -14.21
N GLY A 258 -1.57 -10.86 -15.08
CA GLY A 258 -1.11 -11.30 -16.38
C GLY A 258 0.26 -10.70 -16.66
N ARG A 259 0.92 -11.14 -17.73
CA ARG A 259 2.19 -10.56 -18.15
C ARG A 259 2.19 -10.26 -19.64
N THR A 260 2.88 -9.19 -20.00
CA THR A 260 3.29 -8.88 -21.37
C THR A 260 4.79 -9.17 -21.49
N GLU A 261 5.40 -8.81 -22.62
CA GLU A 261 6.86 -8.89 -22.76
C GLU A 261 7.59 -7.90 -21.83
N THR A 262 6.94 -6.78 -21.48
CA THR A 262 7.55 -5.64 -20.78
C THR A 262 6.97 -5.36 -19.41
N ASP A 263 5.81 -5.92 -19.05
CA ASP A 263 5.07 -5.55 -17.86
C ASP A 263 4.45 -6.77 -17.15
N LEU A 264 4.50 -6.77 -15.82
CA LEU A 264 3.56 -7.51 -14.99
C LEU A 264 2.32 -6.64 -14.80
N VAL A 265 1.15 -7.16 -15.19
CA VAL A 265 -0.12 -6.42 -15.14
C VAL A 265 -1.03 -7.01 -14.08
N LEU A 266 -1.47 -6.17 -13.14
CA LEU A 266 -2.35 -6.52 -12.03
C LEU A 266 -3.71 -5.84 -12.20
N GLN A 267 -4.78 -6.61 -12.13
CA GLN A 267 -6.15 -6.11 -11.99
C GLN A 267 -6.57 -6.16 -10.52
N LEU A 268 -6.96 -5.00 -10.00
CA LEU A 268 -7.17 -4.69 -8.59
C LEU A 268 -8.49 -3.92 -8.42
N GLY A 269 -9.64 -4.58 -8.60
CA GLY A 269 -10.94 -3.90 -8.63
C GLY A 269 -11.03 -2.91 -9.78
N HIS A 270 -11.27 -1.63 -9.48
CA HIS A 270 -11.30 -0.52 -10.45
C HIS A 270 -9.95 -0.18 -11.09
N TRP A 271 -8.87 -0.83 -10.65
CA TRP A 271 -7.51 -0.48 -11.03
C TRP A 271 -6.89 -1.55 -11.89
N THR A 272 -6.27 -1.15 -13.01
CA THR A 272 -5.28 -1.96 -13.72
C THR A 272 -3.93 -1.29 -13.59
N VAL A 273 -2.94 -2.04 -13.12
CA VAL A 273 -1.59 -1.55 -12.83
C VAL A 273 -0.59 -2.37 -13.64
N GLY A 274 0.25 -1.71 -14.43
CA GLY A 274 1.41 -2.36 -15.03
C GLY A 274 2.70 -1.95 -14.34
N LEU A 275 3.48 -2.96 -13.96
CA LEU A 275 4.79 -2.83 -13.34
C LEU A 275 5.83 -3.30 -14.33
N LYS A 276 6.82 -2.43 -14.63
CA LYS A 276 7.81 -2.76 -15.65
C LYS A 276 8.69 -3.94 -15.24
N LEU A 277 9.00 -4.78 -16.22
CA LEU A 277 9.91 -5.90 -16.08
C LEU A 277 11.33 -5.48 -16.45
N ASN A 278 12.29 -5.82 -15.60
CA ASN A 278 13.70 -5.66 -15.90
C ASN A 278 14.25 -6.98 -16.46
N THR A 279 14.45 -7.02 -17.78
CA THR A 279 14.91 -8.23 -18.49
C THR A 279 16.43 -8.27 -18.69
N GLU A 280 17.13 -7.16 -18.43
CA GLU A 280 18.56 -7.01 -18.72
C GLU A 280 19.44 -7.30 -17.50
N SER A 281 18.89 -7.11 -16.29
CA SER A 281 19.64 -7.21 -15.04
C SER A 281 19.55 -8.61 -14.41
N ARG A 282 20.49 -8.90 -13.50
CA ARG A 282 20.48 -10.13 -12.69
C ARG A 282 20.18 -9.80 -11.23
N TYR A 283 19.36 -10.64 -10.60
CA TYR A 283 19.08 -10.59 -9.16
C TYR A 283 20.05 -11.51 -8.40
N PRO A 284 20.41 -11.20 -7.14
CA PRO A 284 21.29 -12.07 -6.36
C PRO A 284 20.61 -13.43 -6.07
N PRO A 285 21.39 -14.52 -5.92
CA PRO A 285 20.85 -15.83 -5.56
C PRO A 285 20.47 -15.87 -4.07
N VAL A 286 19.32 -15.29 -3.72
CA VAL A 286 18.88 -15.02 -2.33
C VAL A 286 18.80 -16.26 -1.44
N ASP A 287 18.47 -17.44 -1.98
CA ASP A 287 18.40 -18.66 -1.17
C ASP A 287 19.77 -19.11 -0.62
N ARG A 288 20.87 -18.69 -1.26
CA ARG A 288 22.23 -19.05 -0.81
C ARG A 288 22.67 -18.31 0.44
N VAL A 289 22.00 -17.21 0.79
CA VAL A 289 22.36 -16.39 1.97
C VAL A 289 21.48 -16.69 3.19
N VAL A 290 20.50 -17.58 3.06
CA VAL A 290 19.65 -17.99 4.18
C VAL A 290 20.43 -18.92 5.11
N PRO A 291 20.67 -18.55 6.38
CA PRO A 291 21.41 -19.40 7.31
C PRO A 291 20.64 -20.68 7.64
N SER A 292 21.36 -21.79 7.72
CA SER A 292 20.84 -23.06 8.27
C SER A 292 20.72 -22.96 9.79
N LEU A 293 19.61 -23.45 10.34
CA LEU A 293 19.41 -23.52 11.79
C LEU A 293 19.93 -24.88 12.30
N SER A 294 20.63 -24.87 13.44
CA SER A 294 21.10 -26.06 14.16
C SER A 294 20.76 -25.96 15.65
N GLU A 295 21.06 -27.00 16.43
CA GLU A 295 20.89 -26.96 17.90
C GLU A 295 21.83 -25.94 18.58
N GLU A 296 22.96 -25.65 17.95
CA GLU A 296 23.93 -24.65 18.43
C GLU A 296 23.47 -23.21 18.18
N THR A 297 22.45 -23.00 17.35
CA THR A 297 21.93 -21.66 17.04
C THR A 297 21.25 -21.05 18.27
N THR A 298 21.62 -19.82 18.63
CA THR A 298 20.87 -19.01 19.61
C THR A 298 19.51 -18.66 19.02
N ARG A 299 18.42 -18.96 19.72
CA ARG A 299 17.05 -18.67 19.27
C ARG A 299 16.25 -17.92 20.34
N LEU A 300 15.42 -16.99 19.89
CA LEU A 300 14.40 -16.30 20.66
C LEU A 300 13.03 -16.65 20.08
N GLU A 301 12.13 -17.11 20.94
CA GLU A 301 10.71 -17.24 20.64
C GLU A 301 9.94 -16.16 21.40
N LEU A 302 9.44 -15.17 20.66
CA LEU A 302 8.67 -14.07 21.22
C LEU A 302 7.25 -14.52 21.51
N HIS A 303 6.84 -14.36 22.77
CA HIS A 303 5.43 -14.49 23.11
C HIS A 303 4.63 -13.36 22.43
N PRO A 304 3.41 -13.62 21.88
CA PRO A 304 2.64 -12.61 21.15
C PRO A 304 2.44 -11.28 21.90
N LEU A 305 2.13 -11.34 23.20
CA LEU A 305 1.98 -10.14 24.04
C LEU A 305 3.30 -9.37 24.24
N ASP A 306 4.43 -10.07 24.32
CA ASP A 306 5.73 -9.43 24.43
C ASP A 306 6.12 -8.78 23.09
N ALA A 307 5.81 -9.45 21.96
CA ALA A 307 6.04 -8.93 20.62
C ALA A 307 5.28 -7.60 20.40
N THR A 308 3.98 -7.55 20.67
CA THR A 308 3.16 -6.33 20.55
C THR A 308 3.69 -5.22 21.46
N ARG A 309 4.04 -5.54 22.71
CA ARG A 309 4.55 -4.52 23.64
C ARG A 309 5.93 -4.01 23.22
N LEU A 310 6.80 -4.89 22.72
CA LEU A 310 8.11 -4.54 22.20
C LEU A 310 7.98 -3.62 20.98
N GLU A 311 7.12 -3.98 20.02
CA GLU A 311 6.81 -3.17 18.84
C GLU A 311 6.39 -1.73 19.24
N GLU A 312 5.41 -1.59 20.13
CA GLU A 312 4.96 -0.28 20.63
C GLU A 312 6.08 0.54 21.29
N LEU A 313 6.94 -0.11 22.10
CA LEU A 313 8.05 0.55 22.77
C LEU A 313 9.08 1.05 21.76
N LEU A 314 9.46 0.21 20.80
CA LEU A 314 10.44 0.56 19.77
C LEU A 314 9.90 1.65 18.82
N HIS A 315 8.61 1.65 18.47
CA HIS A 315 8.00 2.74 17.70
C HIS A 315 8.12 4.09 18.41
N ARG A 316 7.71 4.17 19.68
CA ARG A 316 7.84 5.40 20.48
C ARG A 316 9.29 5.87 20.56
N MET A 317 10.23 4.93 20.61
CA MET A 317 11.66 5.26 20.56
C MET A 317 12.08 5.83 19.22
N LEU A 318 11.66 5.24 18.09
CA LEU A 318 11.97 5.76 16.76
C LEU A 318 11.43 7.19 16.58
N GLU A 319 10.22 7.46 17.06
CA GLU A 319 9.59 8.79 17.03
C GLU A 319 10.42 9.83 17.80
N THR A 320 10.81 9.51 19.04
CA THR A 320 11.60 10.39 19.92
C THR A 320 13.07 10.52 19.49
N CYS A 321 13.62 9.49 18.84
CA CYS A 321 15.00 9.46 18.36
C CYS A 321 15.18 10.05 16.96
N SER A 322 14.17 10.73 16.40
CA SER A 322 14.21 11.39 15.09
C SER A 322 15.32 12.45 15.02
N SER A 323 16.55 11.98 14.83
CA SER A 323 17.70 12.78 14.41
C SER A 323 17.32 13.48 13.11
N ARG A 324 17.62 14.78 13.01
CA ARG A 324 17.50 15.55 11.75
C ARG A 324 18.34 14.94 10.61
N SER A 325 19.25 14.02 10.90
CA SER A 325 20.00 13.26 9.90
C SER A 325 19.45 11.83 9.74
N PRO A 326 18.89 11.47 8.57
CA PRO A 326 18.37 10.14 8.28
C PRO A 326 19.46 9.06 8.11
N THR A 327 20.74 9.42 8.22
CA THR A 327 21.89 8.54 7.95
C THR A 327 22.51 7.86 9.17
N MET A 328 22.04 8.16 10.38
CA MET A 328 22.62 7.59 11.60
C MET A 328 21.92 6.28 11.96
N HIS A 329 22.70 5.21 12.16
CA HIS A 329 22.20 3.92 12.64
C HIS A 329 21.59 4.06 14.03
N GLN A 330 20.51 3.32 14.30
CA GLN A 330 19.89 3.24 15.62
C GLN A 330 20.10 1.82 16.17
N PRO A 331 21.25 1.55 16.81
CA PRO A 331 21.59 0.21 17.27
C PRO A 331 20.66 -0.22 18.41
N LEU A 332 20.34 -1.51 18.40
CA LEU A 332 19.60 -2.22 19.44
C LEU A 332 20.27 -3.57 19.68
N THR A 333 20.40 -3.96 20.93
CA THR A 333 20.99 -5.25 21.32
C THR A 333 19.89 -6.22 21.74
N VAL A 334 19.88 -7.40 21.13
CA VAL A 334 19.12 -8.55 21.62
C VAL A 334 20.08 -9.41 22.43
N ASP A 335 19.85 -9.52 23.74
CA ASP A 335 20.67 -10.28 24.67
C ASP A 335 19.92 -11.52 25.15
N LEU A 336 20.47 -12.68 24.77
CA LEU A 336 19.97 -14.01 25.09
C LEU A 336 21.01 -14.78 25.91
N THR A 337 21.82 -14.07 26.71
CA THR A 337 22.81 -14.72 27.60
C THR A 337 22.24 -15.17 28.93
N GLY A 338 21.24 -14.46 29.45
CA GLY A 338 20.51 -14.82 30.66
C GLY A 338 19.26 -15.67 30.37
N ASP A 339 18.54 -16.05 31.43
CA ASP A 339 17.33 -16.87 31.30
C ASP A 339 16.12 -16.11 30.75
N VAL A 340 16.04 -14.81 31.07
CA VAL A 340 15.04 -13.91 30.51
C VAL A 340 15.66 -13.17 29.32
N PRO A 341 15.06 -13.24 28.12
CA PRO A 341 15.50 -12.44 26.99
C PRO A 341 15.39 -10.93 27.27
N ILE A 342 16.42 -10.18 26.92
CA ILE A 342 16.49 -8.73 27.13
C ILE A 342 16.77 -8.03 25.81
N VAL A 343 15.99 -6.99 25.51
CA VAL A 343 16.28 -6.06 24.43
C VAL A 343 16.81 -4.76 25.03
N ARG A 344 17.97 -4.29 24.57
CA ARG A 344 18.57 -3.01 25.01
C ARG A 344 18.62 -2.01 23.89
N CYS A 345 18.30 -0.78 24.24
CA CYS A 345 18.24 0.33 23.30
C CYS A 345 18.60 1.64 24.01
N ARG A 346 19.02 2.64 23.24
CA ARG A 346 19.32 3.99 23.74
C ARG A 346 18.35 5.00 23.13
N THR A 347 18.01 6.03 23.90
CA THR A 347 17.26 7.18 23.37
C THR A 347 18.19 8.38 23.23
N ASN A 348 17.86 9.32 22.34
CA ASN A 348 18.64 10.56 22.20
C ASN A 348 18.67 11.40 23.50
N HIS A 349 17.70 11.18 24.39
CA HIS A 349 17.55 11.92 25.64
C HIS A 349 18.27 11.29 26.83
N SER A 350 18.77 10.05 26.70
CA SER A 350 19.50 9.37 27.76
C SER A 350 20.65 8.54 27.18
N PRO A 351 21.91 8.80 27.60
CA PRO A 351 23.03 7.95 27.21
C PRO A 351 22.94 6.55 27.84
N ARG A 352 22.07 6.36 28.84
CA ARG A 352 21.86 5.09 29.53
C ARG A 352 21.03 4.14 28.67
N ALA A 353 21.38 2.86 28.73
CA ALA A 353 20.58 1.81 28.10
C ALA A 353 19.23 1.68 28.82
N THR A 354 18.15 1.60 28.04
CA THR A 354 16.87 1.08 28.50
C THR A 354 16.88 -0.43 28.27
N GLU A 355 16.62 -1.21 29.31
CA GLU A 355 16.46 -2.66 29.21
C GLU A 355 14.97 -3.01 29.14
N ILE A 356 14.58 -3.76 28.12
CA ILE A 356 13.24 -4.30 27.94
C ILE A 356 13.30 -5.80 28.20
N ARG A 357 12.76 -6.25 29.33
CA ARG A 357 12.69 -7.65 29.72
C ARG A 357 11.46 -8.31 29.12
N LEU A 358 11.68 -9.35 28.32
CA LEU A 358 10.63 -10.09 27.62
C LEU A 358 10.15 -11.26 28.49
N SER A 359 9.39 -10.94 29.54
CA SER A 359 9.05 -11.84 30.65
C SER A 359 8.31 -13.14 30.26
N ARG A 360 7.66 -13.18 29.09
CA ARG A 360 6.92 -14.36 28.61
C ARG A 360 7.61 -15.06 27.45
N SER A 361 8.68 -14.46 26.92
CA SER A 361 9.42 -14.97 25.78
C SER A 361 10.51 -15.93 26.27
N SER A 362 10.87 -16.90 25.43
CA SER A 362 11.87 -17.91 25.76
C SER A 362 13.09 -17.82 24.86
N ARG A 363 14.23 -18.26 25.39
CA ARG A 363 15.44 -18.49 24.59
C ARG A 363 15.77 -19.99 24.51
N HIS A 364 16.39 -20.39 23.42
CA HIS A 364 16.86 -21.75 23.18
C HIS A 364 18.26 -21.73 22.54
N GLY A 365 18.97 -22.86 22.62
CA GLY A 365 20.31 -23.01 22.06
C GLY A 365 21.39 -22.29 22.87
N GLN A 366 22.50 -21.95 22.21
CA GLN A 366 23.66 -21.35 22.88
C GLN A 366 23.36 -19.92 23.37
N PRO A 367 23.90 -19.50 24.52
CA PRO A 367 23.82 -18.11 24.97
C PRO A 367 24.51 -17.16 23.97
N GLY A 368 23.90 -16.01 23.67
CA GLY A 368 24.45 -15.08 22.69
C GLY A 368 23.85 -13.68 22.73
N LYS A 369 24.52 -12.73 22.07
CA LYS A 369 24.03 -11.36 21.87
C LYS A 369 24.21 -10.97 20.41
N VAL A 370 23.31 -10.15 19.90
CA VAL A 370 23.42 -9.58 18.54
C VAL A 370 22.97 -8.14 18.53
N CYS A 371 23.65 -7.31 17.74
CA CYS A 371 23.29 -5.91 17.53
C CYS A 371 22.55 -5.78 16.19
N LEU A 372 21.38 -5.14 16.20
CA LEU A 372 20.52 -4.93 15.03
C LEU A 372 20.21 -3.45 14.84
N GLU A 373 19.81 -3.10 13.63
CA GLU A 373 19.16 -1.81 13.35
C GLU A 373 17.73 -1.85 13.88
N THR A 374 17.36 -0.87 14.73
CA THR A 374 16.06 -0.83 15.42
C THR A 374 14.91 -0.87 14.42
N ARG A 375 15.01 -0.09 13.33
CA ARG A 375 13.97 -0.04 12.29
C ARG A 375 13.72 -1.39 11.62
N PHE A 376 14.74 -2.23 11.50
CA PHE A 376 14.60 -3.53 10.87
C PHE A 376 13.87 -4.52 11.78
N LEU A 377 14.13 -4.48 13.09
CA LEU A 377 13.39 -5.28 14.05
C LEU A 377 11.94 -4.83 14.16
N VAL A 378 11.68 -3.52 14.18
CA VAL A 378 10.31 -2.96 14.14
C VAL A 378 9.54 -3.48 12.93
N SER A 379 10.10 -3.35 11.72
CA SER A 379 9.44 -3.88 10.52
C SER A 379 9.22 -5.40 10.57
N ALA A 380 10.11 -6.16 11.23
CA ALA A 380 9.88 -7.59 11.43
C ALA A 380 8.66 -7.86 12.32
N LEU A 381 8.53 -7.11 13.42
CA LEU A 381 7.41 -7.22 14.36
C LEU A 381 6.08 -6.81 13.69
N GLU A 382 6.07 -5.71 12.94
CA GLU A 382 4.90 -5.26 12.15
C GLU A 382 4.47 -6.32 11.12
N MET A 383 5.42 -7.07 10.56
CA MET A 383 5.14 -8.20 9.66
C MET A 383 4.71 -9.48 10.39
N GLY A 384 4.78 -9.51 11.72
CA GLY A 384 4.38 -10.61 12.58
C GLY A 384 5.43 -11.71 12.74
N PHE A 385 6.72 -11.42 12.56
CA PHE A 385 7.79 -12.38 12.86
C PHE A 385 8.00 -12.49 14.37
N GLN A 386 7.97 -13.72 14.88
CA GLN A 386 8.08 -14.00 16.32
C GLN A 386 9.26 -14.90 16.70
N GLN A 387 9.93 -15.48 15.71
CA GLN A 387 11.09 -16.32 15.93
C GLN A 387 12.31 -15.64 15.35
N LEU A 388 13.37 -15.51 16.16
CA LEU A 388 14.64 -14.91 15.77
C LEU A 388 15.76 -15.89 16.09
N ALA A 389 16.72 -16.04 15.18
CA ALA A 389 17.81 -17.00 15.32
C ALA A 389 19.13 -16.46 14.73
N PHE A 390 20.25 -16.74 15.40
CA PHE A 390 21.60 -16.40 14.92
C PHE A 390 22.66 -17.33 15.51
N HIS A 391 23.83 -17.42 14.86
CA HIS A 391 24.94 -18.26 15.32
C HIS A 391 26.00 -17.48 16.08
N LYS A 392 26.33 -16.28 15.61
CA LYS A 392 27.33 -15.36 16.16
C LYS A 392 26.82 -13.92 16.07
N SER A 393 27.42 -13.03 16.85
CA SER A 393 27.05 -11.60 16.89
C SER A 393 27.21 -10.86 15.57
N ASP A 394 28.05 -11.37 14.67
CA ASP A 394 28.36 -10.83 13.33
C ASP A 394 27.72 -11.65 12.19
N SER A 395 26.99 -12.72 12.51
CA SER A 395 26.33 -13.57 11.51
C SER A 395 24.92 -13.09 11.17
N PRO A 396 24.42 -13.32 9.93
CA PRO A 396 23.07 -12.94 9.56
C PRO A 396 22.02 -13.50 10.52
N VAL A 397 21.11 -12.64 10.96
CA VAL A 397 20.00 -13.01 11.82
C VAL A 397 18.84 -13.45 10.96
N ARG A 398 18.31 -14.64 11.24
CA ARG A 398 17.17 -15.22 10.55
C ARG A 398 15.93 -15.11 11.40
N LEU A 399 14.85 -14.63 10.80
CA LEU A 399 13.52 -14.64 11.38
C LEU A 399 12.60 -15.50 10.51
N ASP A 400 11.90 -16.43 11.14
CA ASP A 400 11.01 -17.37 10.48
C ASP A 400 9.56 -17.12 10.90
N GLN A 401 8.65 -17.17 9.93
CA GLN A 401 7.22 -17.15 10.19
C GLN A 401 6.47 -17.90 9.08
N HIS A 402 6.08 -19.15 9.34
CA HIS A 402 5.41 -20.02 8.37
C HIS A 402 6.21 -20.15 7.06
N GLN A 403 5.66 -19.65 5.94
CA GLN A 403 6.29 -19.67 4.62
C GLN A 403 7.15 -18.42 4.34
N ARG A 404 7.40 -17.61 5.36
CA ARG A 404 8.16 -16.35 5.25
C ARG A 404 9.48 -16.46 5.98
N VAL A 405 10.53 -15.97 5.35
CA VAL A 405 11.87 -15.85 5.92
C VAL A 405 12.32 -14.41 5.78
N TYR A 406 12.74 -13.80 6.88
CA TYR A 406 13.31 -12.47 6.90
C TYR A 406 14.72 -12.54 7.47
N ILE A 407 15.71 -12.06 6.72
CA ILE A 407 17.12 -12.05 7.10
C ILE A 407 17.54 -10.61 7.37
N LEU A 408 18.21 -10.39 8.49
CA LEU A 408 18.78 -9.11 8.88
C LEU A 408 20.30 -9.26 9.00
N MET A 409 21.04 -8.36 8.38
CA MET A 409 22.47 -8.22 8.65
C MET A 409 22.63 -7.50 9.99
N PRO A 410 23.39 -8.08 10.94
CA PRO A 410 23.66 -7.41 12.20
C PRO A 410 24.56 -6.18 11.97
N LEU A 411 24.53 -5.27 12.94
CA LEU A 411 25.53 -4.22 13.08
C LEU A 411 26.81 -4.80 13.68
N ASP A 412 27.89 -4.01 13.63
CA ASP A 412 29.17 -4.39 14.20
C ASP A 412 29.02 -4.75 15.70
N PRO A 413 29.65 -5.84 16.19
CA PRO A 413 29.63 -6.21 17.61
C PRO A 413 30.07 -5.10 18.57
N ASP A 414 30.91 -4.17 18.14
CA ASP A 414 31.30 -3.01 18.95
C ASP A 414 30.14 -2.02 19.19
N SER A 415 29.04 -2.16 18.44
CA SER A 415 27.80 -1.39 18.63
C SER A 415 26.88 -1.98 19.71
N LEU A 416 27.24 -3.12 20.32
CA LEU A 416 26.47 -3.71 21.41
C LEU A 416 26.28 -2.72 22.55
N ILE A 417 25.03 -2.59 23.00
CA ILE A 417 24.64 -1.72 24.10
C ILE A 417 24.83 -2.53 25.40
N PRO A 418 25.72 -2.09 26.30
CA PRO A 418 25.94 -2.77 27.58
C PRO A 418 24.70 -2.63 28.49
N PRO A 419 24.61 -3.46 29.54
CA PRO A 419 23.61 -3.30 30.60
C PRO A 419 23.60 -1.88 31.18
N GLY A 420 22.42 -1.39 31.52
CA GLY A 420 22.23 -0.11 32.20
C GLY A 420 21.69 -0.32 33.60
N ASP A 421 22.15 0.47 34.57
CA ASP A 421 21.92 0.16 35.99
C ASP A 421 20.50 0.49 36.49
N ASP A 422 19.72 1.35 35.80
CA ASP A 422 18.53 1.97 36.43
C ASP A 422 17.21 1.99 35.62
N HIS A 423 17.19 1.59 34.34
CA HIS A 423 15.99 1.75 33.50
C HIS A 423 15.52 0.44 32.85
N VAL A 424 14.78 -0.35 33.63
CA VAL A 424 14.22 -1.64 33.23
C VAL A 424 12.72 -1.51 32.99
N ILE A 425 12.24 -1.93 31.82
CA ILE A 425 10.83 -2.10 31.46
C ILE A 425 10.56 -3.59 31.31
N THR A 426 9.51 -4.10 31.93
CA THR A 426 9.07 -5.49 31.73
C THR A 426 7.81 -5.49 30.84
N THR A 427 7.77 -6.37 29.83
CA THR A 427 6.61 -6.47 28.90
C THR A 427 5.40 -7.20 29.49
N GLY A 428 5.57 -7.83 30.65
CA GLY A 428 4.52 -8.52 31.40
C GLY A 428 4.45 -8.14 32.86
N PRO A 429 3.50 -8.72 33.62
CA PRO A 429 3.49 -8.55 35.06
C PRO A 429 4.83 -9.05 35.59
N GLU A 430 5.40 -8.33 36.57
CA GLU A 430 6.52 -8.89 37.32
C GLU A 430 6.08 -10.26 37.84
N PRO A 431 6.95 -11.30 37.76
CA PRO A 431 6.65 -12.56 38.41
C PRO A 431 6.33 -12.22 39.86
N ALA A 432 5.08 -12.48 40.27
CA ALA A 432 4.71 -12.38 41.66
C ALA A 432 5.73 -13.22 42.42
N ASP A 433 6.43 -12.59 43.36
CA ASP A 433 7.34 -13.26 44.28
C ASP A 433 6.57 -14.47 44.81
N VAL A 434 6.96 -15.67 44.37
CA VAL A 434 6.30 -16.90 44.81
C VAL A 434 6.70 -17.00 46.26
N ASP A 435 5.80 -16.47 47.09
CA ASP A 435 5.86 -16.47 48.53
C ASP A 435 6.35 -17.86 48.94
N ARG A 436 7.61 -17.92 49.39
CA ARG A 436 8.20 -19.16 49.89
C ARG A 436 7.33 -19.54 51.06
N ALA A 437 6.42 -20.48 50.84
CA ALA A 437 5.59 -21.04 51.88
C ALA A 437 6.51 -21.38 53.07
N PRO A 438 6.19 -20.93 54.29
CA PRO A 438 7.05 -21.16 55.43
C PRO A 438 7.18 -22.67 55.61
N VAL A 439 8.44 -23.13 55.61
CA VAL A 439 8.79 -24.49 56.03
C VAL A 439 8.34 -24.62 57.47
N PHE A 440 7.22 -25.31 57.70
CA PHE A 440 6.83 -25.69 59.06
C PHE A 440 7.80 -26.74 59.56
N ASP A 441 8.61 -26.33 60.55
CA ASP A 441 9.48 -27.17 61.34
C ASP A 441 8.62 -28.15 62.16
N GLN A 442 8.60 -29.42 61.74
CA GLN A 442 7.99 -30.51 62.51
C GLN A 442 8.98 -31.01 63.56
N ALA A 443 9.09 -30.25 64.66
CA ALA A 443 9.66 -30.76 65.89
C ALA A 443 8.87 -30.22 67.08
N GLN A 444 8.60 -31.13 68.03
CA GLN A 444 7.86 -30.95 69.31
C GLN A 444 6.33 -31.09 69.13
N GLY A 445 5.62 -32.03 69.73
CA GLY A 445 5.87 -32.86 70.91
C GLY A 445 4.52 -33.00 71.61
N LEU A 446 3.93 -34.21 71.61
CA LEU A 446 2.68 -34.54 72.29
C LEU A 446 2.75 -34.24 73.80
N PRO A 447 1.60 -34.03 74.48
CA PRO A 447 1.01 -35.19 75.15
C PRO A 447 -0.52 -35.30 75.07
N ILE A 448 -0.95 -36.50 74.68
CA ILE A 448 -2.06 -37.32 75.19
C ILE A 448 -2.98 -36.66 76.24
N ARG A 449 -4.29 -36.60 75.94
CA ARG A 449 -5.36 -36.93 76.90
C ARG A 449 -6.50 -37.72 76.24
N ARG A 450 -6.89 -38.78 76.96
CA ARG A 450 -7.97 -39.75 76.75
C ARG A 450 -9.37 -39.14 77.00
N ALA A 451 -10.37 -39.91 76.56
CA ALA A 451 -11.83 -39.85 76.78
C ALA A 451 -12.57 -39.07 75.67
N GLU A 452 -13.63 -39.56 75.03
CA GLU A 452 -14.62 -40.57 75.42
C GLU A 452 -15.41 -41.08 74.19
N LEU A 453 -15.95 -42.30 74.29
CA LEU A 453 -16.89 -42.95 73.36
C LEU A 453 -18.29 -42.31 73.42
N ALA A 454 -18.99 -42.26 72.27
CA ALA A 454 -20.41 -42.68 72.04
C ALA A 454 -20.88 -42.09 70.69
N ILE A 455 -21.08 -42.90 69.64
CA ILE A 455 -22.38 -43.45 69.18
C ILE A 455 -23.51 -42.42 69.09
N ALA A 456 -23.78 -41.96 67.85
CA ALA A 456 -25.07 -42.02 67.17
C ALA A 456 -24.84 -41.94 65.66
#